data_AF-A0AAW2MI04-F1
#
_entry.id   AF-A0AAW2MI04-F1
#
_cell.length_a   1.000
_cell.length_b   1.000
_cell.length_c   1.000
_cell.angle_alpha   90.00
_cell.angle_beta   90.00
_cell.angle_gamma   90.00
#
_symmetry.space_group_name_H-M   'P 1'
#
loop_
_entity.id
_entity.type
_entity.pdbx_description
1 polymer ?
#
loop_
_entity_poly.entity_id
_entity_poly.type
_entity_poly.pdbx_seq_one_letter_code
_entity_poly.pdbx_strand_id
1 'polypeptide(L)'
;MTGRIHDGSNGDVAADMYNKYKDDIKMMKSMGLDAYRFSISWSRILPRGRVSLGVNKQGIDYYNDLINTVIANDMKPFVTLFHFDLPHSLQQEYDGFLSRDVAEFFREYAELCFREFGDRVKYWMTLNEPWSYAYNGYVSYEFSTWSGSSN
;
A
#
# COMPACT_ATOMS: atom_id res chain seq x y z
N MET A 1 29.85 -3.97 6.03
CA MET A 1 28.71 -3.10 6.40
C MET A 1 27.53 -4.02 6.67
N THR A 2 26.99 -3.99 7.87
CA THR A 2 25.71 -4.65 8.19
C THR A 2 24.60 -3.92 7.42
N GLY A 3 23.68 -4.67 6.79
CA GLY A 3 22.55 -4.08 6.07
C GLY A 3 21.62 -3.25 6.98
N ARG A 4 20.74 -2.43 6.39
CA ARG A 4 19.77 -1.61 7.16
C ARG A 4 18.66 -2.42 7.82
N ILE A 5 18.52 -3.71 7.48
CA ILE A 5 17.53 -4.64 8.05
C ILE A 5 18.26 -5.57 9.02
N HIS A 6 17.71 -5.72 10.23
CA HIS A 6 18.34 -6.44 11.35
C HIS A 6 18.83 -7.85 10.99
N ASP A 7 18.02 -8.62 10.26
CA ASP A 7 18.32 -10.00 9.84
C ASP A 7 18.68 -10.13 8.35
N GLY A 8 18.75 -9.00 7.62
CA GLY A 8 19.01 -8.97 6.19
C GLY A 8 17.88 -9.49 5.29
N SER A 9 16.69 -9.78 5.85
CA SER A 9 15.51 -10.18 5.06
C SER A 9 14.88 -9.02 4.29
N ASN A 10 13.86 -9.32 3.47
CA ASN A 10 13.11 -8.33 2.70
C ASN A 10 11.62 -8.72 2.53
N GLY A 11 10.86 -7.86 1.86
CA GLY A 11 9.44 -8.04 1.59
C GLY A 11 9.09 -8.71 0.25
N ASP A 12 10.04 -9.32 -0.46
CA ASP A 12 9.81 -9.84 -1.83
C ASP A 12 8.73 -10.94 -1.85
N VAL A 13 8.72 -11.80 -0.83
CA VAL A 13 7.67 -12.82 -0.59
C VAL A 13 6.79 -12.42 0.60
N ALA A 14 7.40 -11.93 1.69
CA ALA A 14 6.75 -11.63 2.96
C ALA A 14 5.93 -12.85 3.48
N ALA A 15 4.66 -12.64 3.88
CA ALA A 15 3.75 -13.71 4.28
C ALA A 15 3.08 -14.44 3.09
N ASP A 16 3.43 -14.09 1.84
CA ASP A 16 2.86 -14.65 0.61
C ASP A 16 1.33 -14.44 0.47
N MET A 17 0.82 -13.35 1.07
CA MET A 17 -0.61 -13.02 1.06
C MET A 17 -1.14 -12.79 -0.37
N TYR A 18 -0.28 -12.45 -1.33
CA TYR A 18 -0.66 -12.39 -2.75
C TYR A 18 -1.25 -13.71 -3.26
N ASN A 19 -0.71 -14.85 -2.81
CA ASN A 19 -1.17 -16.17 -3.20
C ASN A 19 -2.09 -16.82 -2.16
N LYS A 20 -1.98 -16.44 -0.89
CA LYS A 20 -2.61 -17.14 0.26
C LYS A 20 -3.78 -16.44 0.93
N TYR A 21 -4.16 -15.23 0.49
CA TYR A 21 -5.19 -14.44 1.17
C TYR A 21 -6.53 -15.17 1.38
N LYS A 22 -6.92 -16.13 0.53
CA LYS A 22 -8.15 -16.91 0.70
C LYS A 22 -8.12 -17.76 1.96
N ASP A 23 -6.97 -18.35 2.27
CA ASP A 23 -6.79 -19.15 3.49
C ASP A 23 -6.59 -18.26 4.70
N ASP A 24 -5.86 -17.14 4.55
CA ASP A 24 -5.70 -16.14 5.61
C ASP A 24 -7.05 -15.59 6.07
N ILE A 25 -7.95 -15.25 5.13
CA ILE A 25 -9.29 -14.72 5.44
C ILE A 25 -10.17 -15.77 6.13
N LYS A 26 -10.13 -17.03 5.68
CA LYS A 26 -10.86 -18.12 6.36
C LYS A 26 -10.39 -18.29 7.80
N MET A 27 -9.08 -18.19 8.03
CA MET A 27 -8.50 -18.27 9.37
C MET A 27 -8.91 -17.07 10.23
N MET A 28 -8.87 -15.85 9.68
CA MET A 28 -9.38 -14.66 10.38
C MET A 28 -10.84 -14.82 10.77
N LYS A 29 -11.68 -15.37 9.87
CA LYS A 29 -13.09 -15.62 10.17
C LYS A 29 -13.28 -16.68 11.26
N SER A 30 -12.51 -17.77 11.24
CA SER A 30 -12.61 -18.82 12.27
C SER A 30 -12.18 -18.33 13.65
N MET A 31 -11.31 -17.31 13.71
CA MET A 31 -10.93 -16.61 14.94
C MET A 31 -12.00 -15.61 15.44
N GLY A 32 -13.09 -15.41 14.69
CA GLY A 32 -14.19 -14.53 15.08
C GLY A 32 -13.99 -13.05 14.72
N LEU A 33 -13.12 -12.72 13.77
CA LEU A 33 -12.95 -11.34 13.31
C LEU A 33 -14.15 -10.91 12.44
N ASP A 34 -14.63 -9.68 12.68
CA ASP A 34 -15.73 -9.07 11.91
C ASP A 34 -15.24 -8.18 10.75
N ALA A 35 -13.97 -7.79 10.77
CA ALA A 35 -13.38 -6.86 9.82
C ALA A 35 -11.94 -7.22 9.52
N TYR A 36 -11.51 -6.89 8.31
CA TYR A 36 -10.11 -6.97 7.90
C TYR A 36 -9.64 -5.62 7.39
N ARG A 37 -8.65 -5.04 8.09
CA ARG A 37 -7.95 -3.84 7.66
C ARG A 37 -6.70 -4.21 6.86
N PHE A 38 -6.62 -3.76 5.62
CA PHE A 38 -5.44 -3.95 4.76
C PHE A 38 -5.14 -2.67 3.98
N SER A 39 -3.98 -2.61 3.33
CA SER A 39 -3.63 -1.51 2.41
C SER A 39 -3.65 -1.95 0.95
N ILE A 40 -4.00 -1.01 0.08
CA ILE A 40 -3.79 -1.15 -1.36
C ILE A 40 -2.40 -0.61 -1.67
N SER A 41 -1.60 -1.39 -2.39
CA SER A 41 -0.25 -1.00 -2.77
C SER A 41 -0.31 -0.04 -3.95
N TRP A 42 0.14 1.20 -3.76
CA TRP A 42 0.13 2.22 -4.79
C TRP A 42 0.96 1.77 -6.01
N SER A 43 2.16 1.26 -5.79
CA SER A 43 3.03 0.75 -6.86
C SER A 43 2.46 -0.48 -7.58
N ARG A 44 1.58 -1.25 -6.94
CA ARG A 44 0.89 -2.37 -7.60
C ARG A 44 -0.22 -1.91 -8.54
N ILE A 45 -0.98 -0.87 -8.17
CA ILE A 45 -2.04 -0.29 -9.00
C ILE A 45 -1.45 0.61 -10.10
N LEU A 46 -0.46 1.43 -9.75
CA LEU A 46 0.23 2.37 -10.63
C LEU A 46 1.75 2.13 -10.52
N PRO A 47 2.33 1.25 -11.36
CA PRO A 47 3.77 0.95 -11.32
C PRO A 47 4.68 2.17 -11.48
N ARG A 48 4.22 3.18 -12.23
CA ARG A 48 4.90 4.47 -12.42
C ARG A 48 4.31 5.60 -11.56
N GLY A 49 3.53 5.24 -10.55
CA GLY A 49 2.92 6.15 -9.56
C GLY A 49 1.82 7.09 -10.05
N ARG A 50 1.60 7.20 -11.37
CA ARG A 50 0.67 8.17 -11.98
C ARG A 50 -0.34 7.49 -12.88
N VAL A 51 -1.59 7.93 -12.85
CA VAL A 51 -2.66 7.36 -13.68
C VAL A 51 -2.36 7.56 -15.17
N SER A 52 -1.87 8.75 -15.54
CA SER A 52 -1.47 9.09 -16.91
C SER A 52 -0.36 8.19 -17.48
N LEU A 53 0.38 7.51 -16.61
CA LEU A 53 1.46 6.60 -16.97
C LEU A 53 1.06 5.12 -17.03
N GLY A 54 -0.22 4.83 -16.86
CA GLY A 54 -0.80 3.51 -17.03
C GLY A 54 -1.20 2.86 -15.71
N VAL A 55 -2.31 2.13 -15.79
CA VAL A 55 -2.91 1.40 -14.68
C VAL A 55 -2.64 -0.09 -14.87
N ASN A 56 -2.18 -0.76 -13.81
CA ASN A 56 -2.00 -2.20 -13.81
C ASN A 56 -3.32 -2.91 -13.48
N LYS A 57 -4.01 -3.42 -14.51
CA LYS A 57 -5.28 -4.13 -14.36
C LYS A 57 -5.18 -5.37 -13.50
N GLN A 58 -4.07 -6.12 -13.58
CA GLN A 58 -3.87 -7.31 -12.72
C GLN A 58 -3.81 -6.94 -11.23
N GLY A 59 -3.27 -5.77 -10.90
CA GLY A 59 -3.31 -5.23 -9.55
C GLY A 59 -4.73 -4.95 -9.09
N ILE A 60 -5.55 -4.34 -9.95
CA ILE A 60 -6.98 -4.10 -9.69
C ILE A 60 -7.73 -5.41 -9.50
N ASP A 61 -7.51 -6.39 -10.37
CA ASP A 61 -8.16 -7.71 -10.31
C ASP A 61 -7.83 -8.42 -9.00
N TYR A 62 -6.57 -8.36 -8.56
CA TYR A 62 -6.16 -8.91 -7.27
C TYR A 62 -6.93 -8.28 -6.10
N TYR A 63 -7.00 -6.94 -6.02
CA TYR A 63 -7.72 -6.29 -4.93
C TYR A 63 -9.23 -6.50 -5.01
N ASN A 64 -9.79 -6.63 -6.22
CA ASN A 64 -11.18 -7.03 -6.40
C ASN A 64 -11.45 -8.42 -5.83
N ASP A 65 -10.64 -9.44 -6.14
CA ASP A 65 -10.82 -10.79 -5.62
C ASP A 65 -10.57 -10.84 -4.09
N LEU A 66 -9.59 -10.08 -3.58
CA LEU A 66 -9.36 -9.91 -2.14
C LEU A 66 -10.60 -9.33 -1.44
N ILE A 67 -11.13 -8.20 -1.91
CA ILE A 67 -12.30 -7.53 -1.34
C ILE A 67 -13.53 -8.44 -1.39
N ASN A 68 -13.76 -9.09 -2.53
CA ASN A 68 -14.86 -10.03 -2.69
C ASN A 68 -14.74 -11.22 -1.73
N THR A 69 -13.52 -11.73 -1.53
CA THR A 69 -13.25 -12.82 -0.59
C THR A 69 -13.52 -12.39 0.85
N VAL A 70 -13.12 -11.19 1.27
CA VAL A 70 -13.42 -10.65 2.61
C VAL A 70 -14.95 -10.59 2.82
N ILE A 71 -15.68 -10.02 1.86
CA ILE A 71 -17.13 -9.88 1.94
C ILE A 71 -17.83 -11.24 1.94
N ALA A 72 -17.40 -12.18 1.10
CA ALA A 72 -17.95 -13.52 1.02
C ALA A 72 -17.78 -14.34 2.31
N ASN A 73 -16.88 -13.93 3.20
CA ASN A 73 -16.69 -14.52 4.53
C ASN A 73 -17.38 -13.70 5.64
N ASP A 74 -18.35 -12.86 5.30
CA ASP A 74 -19.08 -12.00 6.23
C ASP A 74 -18.14 -11.12 7.09
N MET A 75 -17.10 -10.58 6.46
CA MET A 75 -16.17 -9.63 7.06
C MET A 75 -16.22 -8.29 6.32
N LYS A 76 -15.96 -7.20 7.04
CA LYS A 76 -15.93 -5.85 6.48
C LYS A 76 -14.52 -5.47 6.02
N PRO A 77 -14.31 -5.04 4.76
CA PRO A 77 -13.02 -4.51 4.33
C PRO A 77 -12.84 -3.06 4.83
N PHE A 78 -11.72 -2.82 5.51
CA PHE A 78 -11.24 -1.49 5.91
C PHE A 78 -9.96 -1.20 5.13
N VAL A 79 -9.99 -0.23 4.23
CA VAL A 79 -8.89 -0.03 3.28
C VAL A 79 -8.06 1.19 3.64
N THR A 80 -6.74 0.99 3.74
CA THR A 80 -5.75 2.07 3.84
C THR A 80 -5.13 2.32 2.46
N LEU A 81 -5.09 3.58 2.01
CA LEU A 81 -4.57 3.92 0.68
C LEU A 81 -3.04 4.01 0.64
N PHE A 82 -2.41 4.45 1.73
CA PHE A 82 -0.96 4.55 1.83
C PHE A 82 -0.44 3.95 3.14
N HIS A 83 0.53 3.03 3.02
CA HIS A 83 1.20 2.42 4.15
C HIS A 83 2.71 2.28 3.85
N PHE A 84 3.37 3.43 3.76
CA PHE A 84 4.82 3.56 3.57
C PHE A 84 5.32 2.99 2.23
N ASP A 85 4.44 2.90 1.23
CA ASP A 85 4.64 2.15 -0.01
C ASP A 85 4.73 3.07 -1.25
N LEU A 86 5.39 4.22 -1.12
CA LEU A 86 5.55 5.20 -2.19
C LEU A 86 6.20 4.54 -3.43
N PRO A 87 5.62 4.67 -4.64
CA PRO A 87 6.24 4.18 -5.86
C PRO A 87 7.64 4.75 -6.07
N HIS A 88 8.61 3.88 -6.35
CA HIS A 88 10.02 4.27 -6.48
C HIS A 88 10.25 5.32 -7.58
N SER A 89 9.48 5.25 -8.68
CA SER A 89 9.49 6.27 -9.74
C SER A 89 9.19 7.67 -9.24
N LEU A 90 8.23 7.83 -8.32
CA LEU A 90 7.91 9.12 -7.71
C LEU A 90 9.02 9.61 -6.78
N GLN A 91 9.69 8.71 -6.06
CA GLN A 91 10.86 9.07 -5.27
C GLN A 91 12.00 9.59 -6.17
N GLN A 92 12.26 8.92 -7.30
CA GLN A 92 13.35 9.30 -8.21
C GLN A 92 13.08 10.59 -8.98
N GLU A 93 11.85 10.77 -9.48
CA GLU A 93 11.51 11.88 -10.38
C GLU A 93 11.07 13.14 -9.61
N TYR A 94 10.56 13.00 -8.39
CA TYR A 94 9.92 14.09 -7.64
C TYR A 94 10.37 14.21 -6.18
N ASP A 95 11.39 13.45 -5.75
CA ASP A 95 11.83 13.40 -4.35
C ASP A 95 10.71 12.99 -3.36
N GLY A 96 9.75 12.22 -3.87
CA GLY A 96 8.63 11.70 -3.10
C GLY A 96 7.78 12.80 -2.46
N PHE A 97 7.41 12.63 -1.19
CA PHE A 97 6.52 13.56 -0.50
C PHE A 97 7.14 14.94 -0.22
N LEU A 98 8.40 15.18 -0.61
CA LEU A 98 9.00 16.52 -0.59
C LEU A 98 8.50 17.39 -1.76
N SER A 99 7.95 16.80 -2.82
CA SER A 99 7.26 17.52 -3.90
C SER A 99 5.75 17.61 -3.67
N ARG A 100 5.17 18.79 -3.94
CA ARG A 100 3.71 18.97 -3.94
C ARG A 100 3.03 18.17 -5.05
N ASP A 101 3.71 17.86 -6.14
CA ASP A 101 3.14 17.08 -7.24
C ASP A 101 2.73 15.68 -6.78
N VAL A 102 3.45 15.11 -5.81
CA VAL A 102 3.13 13.78 -5.26
C VAL A 102 1.80 13.78 -4.49
N ALA A 103 1.39 14.91 -3.90
CA ALA A 103 0.06 15.02 -3.31
C ALA A 103 -1.05 14.97 -4.39
N GLU A 104 -0.80 15.57 -5.56
CA GLU A 104 -1.73 15.51 -6.70
C GLU A 104 -1.80 14.10 -7.29
N PHE A 105 -0.66 13.42 -7.45
CA PHE A 105 -0.64 12.02 -7.90
C PHE A 105 -1.29 11.08 -6.89
N PHE A 106 -1.15 11.35 -5.59
CA PHE A 106 -1.83 10.59 -4.55
C PHE A 106 -3.36 10.79 -4.63
N ARG A 107 -3.83 12.01 -4.92
CA ARG A 107 -5.27 12.26 -5.16
C ARG A 107 -5.77 11.43 -6.33
N GLU A 108 -5.09 11.45 -7.48
CA GLU A 108 -5.50 10.67 -8.66
C GLU A 108 -5.54 9.17 -8.37
N TYR A 109 -4.56 8.67 -7.62
CA TYR A 109 -4.53 7.29 -7.15
C TYR A 109 -5.71 6.96 -6.23
N ALA A 110 -6.00 7.83 -5.26
CA ALA A 110 -7.14 7.67 -4.36
C ALA A 110 -8.48 7.66 -5.13
N GLU A 111 -8.67 8.59 -6.07
CA GLU A 111 -9.85 8.64 -6.94
C GLU A 111 -10.03 7.36 -7.78
N LEU A 112 -8.93 6.83 -8.32
CA LEU A 112 -8.94 5.52 -9.00
C LEU A 112 -9.40 4.43 -8.03
N CYS A 113 -8.82 4.33 -6.83
CA CYS A 113 -9.24 3.33 -5.84
C CYS A 113 -10.71 3.46 -5.44
N PHE A 114 -11.22 4.69 -5.24
CA PHE A 114 -12.62 4.91 -4.91
C PHE A 114 -13.55 4.50 -6.05
N ARG A 115 -13.15 4.75 -7.31
CA ARG A 115 -13.93 4.32 -8.48
C ARG A 115 -13.97 2.80 -8.63
N GLU A 116 -12.83 2.13 -8.49
CA GLU A 116 -12.72 0.68 -8.73
C GLU A 116 -13.29 -0.17 -7.58
N PHE A 117 -13.24 0.34 -6.34
CA PHE A 117 -13.54 -0.47 -5.15
C PHE A 117 -14.62 0.12 -4.23
N GLY A 118 -15.00 1.39 -4.41
CA GLY A 118 -15.91 2.11 -3.51
C GLY A 118 -17.36 1.62 -3.54
N ASP A 119 -17.73 0.81 -4.55
CA ASP A 119 -19.02 0.13 -4.59
C ASP A 119 -19.17 -0.86 -3.42
N ARG A 120 -18.07 -1.50 -3.00
CA ARG A 120 -18.01 -2.50 -1.92
C ARG A 120 -17.28 -2.02 -0.66
N VAL A 121 -16.25 -1.20 -0.79
CA VAL A 121 -15.47 -0.68 0.35
C VAL A 121 -16.08 0.61 0.89
N LYS A 122 -16.48 0.62 2.16
CA LYS A 122 -17.15 1.76 2.81
C LYS A 122 -16.31 2.46 3.88
N TYR A 123 -15.19 1.88 4.29
CA TYR A 123 -14.31 2.43 5.32
C TYR A 123 -12.92 2.62 4.75
N TRP A 124 -12.47 3.87 4.74
CA TRP A 124 -11.22 4.29 4.12
C TRP A 124 -10.34 5.04 5.12
N MET A 125 -9.04 4.78 5.06
CA MET A 125 -8.00 5.56 5.69
C MET A 125 -7.05 6.05 4.59
N THR A 126 -6.75 7.35 4.57
CA THR A 126 -5.84 7.91 3.57
C THR A 126 -4.41 7.47 3.83
N LEU A 127 -3.87 7.80 5.00
CA LEU A 127 -2.50 7.52 5.40
C LEU A 127 -2.47 6.70 6.69
N ASN A 128 -1.63 5.66 6.75
CA ASN A 128 -1.23 5.07 8.03
C ASN A 128 -0.09 5.91 8.64
N GLU A 129 -0.21 6.25 9.94
CA GLU A 129 0.86 6.85 10.75
C GLU A 129 1.76 7.88 10.03
N PRO A 130 1.19 9.01 9.57
CA PRO A 130 1.95 10.02 8.81
C PRO A 130 3.13 10.61 9.60
N TRP A 131 3.02 10.70 10.93
CA TRP A 131 4.12 11.13 11.79
C TRP A 131 5.29 10.15 11.76
N SER A 132 5.02 8.85 11.95
CA SER A 132 6.05 7.80 11.92
C SER A 132 6.74 7.78 10.56
N TYR A 133 5.99 7.89 9.46
CA TYR A 133 6.57 7.95 8.13
C TYR A 133 7.49 9.17 7.95
N ALA A 134 7.02 10.36 8.32
CA ALA A 134 7.78 11.59 8.16
C ALA A 134 9.05 11.60 9.01
N TYR A 135 8.95 11.22 10.29
CA TYR A 135 10.07 11.19 11.21
C TYR A 135 11.09 10.11 10.81
N ASN A 136 10.64 8.88 10.61
CA ASN A 136 11.57 7.77 10.34
C ASN A 136 12.17 7.81 8.94
N GLY A 137 11.46 8.37 7.96
CA GLY A 137 12.01 8.59 6.62
C GLY A 137 13.01 9.75 6.60
N TYR A 138 12.58 10.93 7.03
CA TYR A 138 13.29 12.18 6.73
C TYR A 138 14.09 12.77 7.90
N VAL A 139 13.95 12.23 9.12
CA VAL A 139 14.64 12.74 10.31
C VAL A 139 15.63 11.71 10.89
N SER A 140 15.16 10.50 11.23
CA SER A 140 16.03 9.44 11.77
C SER A 140 16.65 8.55 10.70
N TYR A 141 16.13 8.58 9.46
CA TYR A 141 16.58 7.79 8.30
C TYR A 141 16.53 6.26 8.51
N GLU A 142 15.67 5.81 9.43
CA GLU A 142 15.41 4.40 9.70
C GLU A 142 14.56 3.76 8.60
N PHE A 143 13.62 4.52 8.01
CA PHE A 143 12.74 4.04 6.94
C PHE A 143 13.28 4.43 5.55
N SER A 144 12.81 3.71 4.54
CA SER A 144 13.20 3.95 3.16
C SER A 144 12.52 5.21 2.61
N THR A 145 13.23 6.32 2.69
CA THR A 145 13.05 7.48 1.82
C THR A 145 14.42 7.76 1.26
N TRP A 146 14.62 7.61 -0.04
CA TRP A 146 15.94 7.82 -0.64
C TRP A 146 16.28 9.30 -0.55
N SER A 147 16.85 9.73 0.58
CA SER A 147 17.62 10.96 0.67
C SER A 147 19.07 10.52 0.47
N GLY A 148 19.64 10.82 -0.69
CA GLY A 148 21.03 10.49 -1.00
C GLY A 148 21.97 10.97 0.09
N SER A 149 22.34 10.10 1.03
CA SER A 149 23.53 10.25 1.84
C SER A 149 24.63 9.45 1.16
N SER A 150 25.08 9.95 0.02
CA SER A 150 26.48 9.79 -0.36
C SER A 150 27.30 10.65 0.60
N ASN A 151 27.73 10.03 1.70
CA ASN A 151 28.95 10.42 2.40
C ASN A 151 29.96 9.29 2.22
#